data_AF-A0AAE2ZFI8-F1
#
_entry.id   AF-A0AAE2ZFI8-F1
#
_cell.length_a   1.000
_cell.length_b   1.000
_cell.length_c   1.000
_cell.angle_alpha   90.00
_cell.angle_beta   90.00
_cell.angle_gamma   90.00
#
_symmetry.space_group_name_H-M   'P 1'
#
loop_
_entity.id
_entity.type
_entity.pdbx_description
1 polymer ?
#
loop_
_entity_poly.entity_id
_entity_poly.type
_entity_poly.pdbx_seq_one_letter_code
_entity_poly.pdbx_strand_id
1 'polypeptide(L)'
;MEKKNRPCGGGFDISNDIGNCPAIITKRTPKAQEAFIYISATGEYGSTENDILKHCRLSSGRNYYSKLERTLNITFERISDPNPDGIGSHYRYRIRNQTDALKIINHINYRAWHGNYKGLSQEQINSILSLYPTE
;
A
#
# COMPACT_ATOMS: atom_id res chain seq x y z
N MET A 1 20.90 -39.38 -25.06
CA MET A 1 20.16 -38.15 -25.44
C MET A 1 20.72 -37.00 -24.62
N GLU A 2 21.61 -36.21 -25.21
CA GLU A 2 22.11 -34.96 -24.59
C GLU A 2 20.99 -33.91 -24.56
N LYS A 3 20.79 -33.30 -23.39
CA LYS A 3 19.89 -32.16 -23.23
C LYS A 3 20.63 -30.91 -23.69
N LYS A 4 20.18 -30.31 -24.81
CA LYS A 4 20.63 -28.98 -25.22
C LYS A 4 20.16 -27.94 -24.21
N ASN A 5 21.10 -27.19 -23.63
CA ASN A 5 20.79 -26.02 -22.80
C ASN A 5 20.09 -24.96 -23.65
N ARG A 6 18.99 -24.41 -23.12
CA ARG A 6 18.29 -23.26 -23.71
C ARG A 6 19.20 -22.02 -23.61
N PRO A 7 19.21 -21.12 -24.62
CA PRO A 7 19.93 -19.87 -24.50
C PRO A 7 19.32 -19.07 -23.34
N CYS A 8 20.16 -18.74 -22.37
CA CYS A 8 19.88 -17.73 -21.36
C CYS A 8 19.51 -16.44 -22.09
N GLY A 9 18.35 -15.89 -21.75
CA GLY A 9 17.81 -14.68 -22.36
C GLY A 9 18.82 -13.53 -22.34
N GLY A 10 18.74 -12.70 -23.38
CA GLY A 10 19.63 -11.57 -23.62
C GLY A 10 19.74 -10.65 -22.41
N GLY A 11 20.97 -10.25 -22.12
CA GLY A 11 21.27 -9.25 -21.10
C GLY A 11 20.55 -7.94 -21.42
N PHE A 12 19.96 -7.34 -20.40
CA PHE A 12 19.58 -5.94 -20.45
C PHE A 12 20.89 -5.13 -20.37
N ASP A 13 21.34 -4.58 -21.49
CA ASP A 13 22.50 -3.69 -21.55
C ASP A 13 22.12 -2.31 -20.99
N ILE A 14 22.21 -2.18 -19.66
CA ILE A 14 21.86 -0.96 -18.89
C ILE A 14 22.65 0.28 -19.37
N SER A 15 23.80 0.09 -20.02
CA SER A 15 24.72 1.15 -20.40
C SER A 15 24.25 2.01 -21.59
N ASN A 16 23.45 1.46 -22.51
CA ASN A 16 23.12 2.14 -23.77
C ASN A 16 21.79 2.91 -23.74
N ASP A 17 20.85 2.54 -22.88
CA ASP A 17 19.50 3.14 -22.84
C ASP A 17 19.41 4.43 -22.00
N ILE A 18 20.49 4.81 -21.30
CA ILE A 18 20.51 6.03 -20.48
C ILE A 18 20.52 7.30 -21.37
N GLY A 19 21.04 7.21 -22.60
CA GLY A 19 21.23 8.36 -23.49
C GLY A 19 19.96 8.93 -24.14
N ASN A 20 18.83 8.23 -24.08
CA ASN A 20 17.57 8.66 -24.72
C ASN A 20 16.34 8.64 -23.80
N CYS A 21 16.54 8.48 -22.49
CA CYS A 21 15.45 8.56 -21.53
C CYS A 21 15.15 10.04 -21.23
N PRO A 22 13.91 10.53 -21.45
CA PRO A 22 13.57 11.90 -21.09
C PRO A 22 13.77 12.04 -19.59
N ALA A 23 14.79 12.80 -19.23
CA ALA A 23 15.17 13.09 -17.86
C ALA A 23 14.06 13.92 -17.20
N ILE A 24 13.00 13.26 -16.72
CA ILE A 24 12.49 13.29 -15.35
C ILE A 24 11.80 11.93 -15.13
N ILE A 25 12.55 10.87 -14.82
CA ILE A 25 11.92 9.66 -14.25
C ILE A 25 11.45 10.06 -12.86
N THR A 26 10.23 10.58 -12.75
CA THR A 26 9.56 10.66 -11.47
C THR A 26 9.50 9.24 -10.92
N LYS A 27 10.15 9.02 -9.78
CA LYS A 27 10.22 7.69 -9.20
C LYS A 27 8.79 7.22 -8.95
N ARG A 28 8.39 6.13 -9.62
CA ARG A 28 7.04 5.60 -9.47
C ARG A 28 6.76 5.30 -8.00
N THR A 29 5.61 5.73 -7.53
CA THR A 29 5.13 5.43 -6.19
C THR A 29 5.09 3.90 -6.01
N PRO A 30 5.73 3.34 -4.96
CA PRO A 30 5.68 1.91 -4.72
C PRO A 30 4.24 1.46 -4.45
N LYS A 31 3.83 0.28 -4.96
CA LYS A 31 2.48 -0.26 -4.67
C LYS A 31 2.18 -0.38 -3.18
N ALA A 32 3.21 -0.61 -2.36
CA ALA A 32 3.04 -0.64 -0.93
C ALA A 32 2.72 0.72 -0.31
N GLN A 33 3.13 1.82 -0.94
CA GLN A 33 2.70 3.16 -0.55
C GLN A 33 1.24 3.38 -0.93
N GLU A 34 0.83 2.98 -2.14
CA GLU A 34 -0.57 3.07 -2.59
C GLU A 34 -1.52 2.30 -1.66
N ALA A 35 -1.12 1.09 -1.23
CA ALA A 35 -1.88 0.29 -0.28
C ALA A 35 -2.06 1.01 1.06
N PHE A 36 -1.03 1.66 1.59
CA PHE A 36 -1.14 2.39 2.86
C PHE A 36 -2.03 3.63 2.72
N ILE A 37 -1.95 4.35 1.59
CA ILE A 37 -2.83 5.47 1.30
C ILE A 37 -4.29 4.99 1.23
N TYR A 38 -4.55 3.91 0.51
CA TYR A 38 -5.88 3.32 0.42
C TYR A 38 -6.43 2.91 1.79
N ILE A 39 -5.63 2.20 2.60
CA ILE A 39 -6.00 1.82 3.97
C ILE A 39 -6.34 3.06 4.82
N SER A 40 -5.54 4.13 4.71
CA SER A 40 -5.82 5.35 5.46
C SER A 40 -7.07 6.07 4.97
N ALA A 41 -7.47 5.92 3.71
CA ALA A 41 -8.58 6.63 3.10
C ALA A 41 -9.94 5.91 3.19
N THR A 42 -10.03 4.74 3.85
CA THR A 42 -11.28 3.97 3.90
C THR A 42 -12.28 4.44 4.96
N GLY A 43 -11.84 5.24 5.94
CA GLY A 43 -12.71 5.77 7.00
C GLY A 43 -13.35 4.68 7.85
N GLU A 44 -14.58 4.95 8.30
CA GLU A 44 -15.37 4.02 9.12
C GLU A 44 -15.71 2.69 8.45
N TYR A 45 -15.72 2.65 7.11
CA TYR A 45 -15.98 1.42 6.36
C TYR A 45 -14.82 0.43 6.43
N GLY A 46 -13.60 0.91 6.71
CA GLY A 46 -12.40 0.07 6.70
C GLY A 46 -12.17 -0.63 5.36
N SER A 47 -11.27 -1.61 5.35
CA SER A 47 -10.96 -2.40 4.15
C SER A 47 -10.54 -3.82 4.51
N THR A 48 -10.73 -4.74 3.57
CA THR A 48 -10.23 -6.11 3.64
C THR A 48 -8.91 -6.25 2.88
N GLU A 49 -8.19 -7.35 3.12
CA GLU A 49 -7.00 -7.71 2.32
C GLU A 49 -7.31 -7.87 0.82
N ASN A 50 -8.53 -8.31 0.49
CA ASN A 50 -8.98 -8.45 -0.89
C ASN A 50 -9.24 -7.08 -1.54
N ASP A 51 -9.77 -6.12 -0.79
CA ASP A 51 -10.01 -4.77 -1.29
C ASP A 51 -8.70 -4.11 -1.72
N ILE A 52 -7.67 -4.16 -0.86
CA ILE A 52 -6.37 -3.57 -1.19
C ILE A 52 -5.67 -4.33 -2.31
N LEU A 53 -5.83 -5.66 -2.38
CA LEU A 53 -5.26 -6.48 -3.44
C LEU A 53 -5.81 -6.04 -4.80
N LYS A 54 -7.13 -5.93 -4.90
CA LYS A 54 -7.84 -5.53 -6.14
C LYS A 54 -7.55 -4.07 -6.49
N HIS A 55 -7.65 -3.17 -5.52
CA HIS A 55 -7.51 -1.73 -5.75
C HIS A 55 -6.08 -1.35 -6.15
N CYS A 56 -5.07 -1.85 -5.42
CA CYS A 56 -3.66 -1.53 -5.66
C CYS A 56 -2.96 -2.51 -6.61
N ARG A 57 -3.70 -3.45 -7.21
CA ARG A 57 -3.18 -4.48 -8.13
C ARG A 57 -1.97 -5.22 -7.56
N LEU A 58 -2.08 -5.62 -6.29
CA LEU A 58 -1.04 -6.36 -5.58
C LEU A 58 -1.07 -7.84 -5.99
N SER A 59 0.08 -8.51 -5.91
CA SER A 59 0.10 -9.98 -5.98
C SER A 59 -0.41 -10.63 -4.69
N SER A 60 -0.38 -9.89 -3.57
CA SER A 60 -0.94 -10.30 -2.28
C SER A 60 -1.29 -9.06 -1.45
N GLY A 61 -2.48 -9.05 -0.85
CA GLY A 61 -2.88 -8.05 0.15
C GLY A 61 -2.54 -8.47 1.59
N ARG A 62 -1.97 -9.67 1.77
CA ARG A 62 -1.64 -10.18 3.10
C ARG A 62 -0.54 -9.35 3.76
N ASN A 63 -0.55 -9.30 5.09
CA ASN A 63 0.47 -8.67 5.94
C ASN A 63 0.53 -7.13 5.91
N TYR A 64 -0.25 -6.43 5.09
CA TYR A 64 -0.21 -4.96 5.04
C TYR A 64 -0.68 -4.33 6.35
N TYR A 65 -1.83 -4.79 6.88
CA TYR A 65 -2.35 -4.34 8.16
C TYR A 65 -1.41 -4.69 9.31
N SER A 66 -1.01 -5.96 9.44
CA SER A 66 -0.09 -6.42 10.49
C SER A 66 1.27 -5.71 10.43
N LYS A 67 1.74 -5.33 9.24
CA LYS A 67 2.95 -4.51 9.08
C LYS A 67 2.77 -3.11 9.66
N LEU A 68 1.64 -2.45 9.40
CA LEU A 68 1.34 -1.15 10.00
C LEU A 68 1.20 -1.24 11.52
N GLU A 69 0.51 -2.27 12.04
CA GLU A 69 0.38 -2.53 13.48
C GLU A 69 1.75 -2.65 14.15
N ARG A 70 2.63 -3.53 13.63
CA ARG A 70 4.00 -3.71 14.12
C ARG A 70 4.83 -2.43 14.04
N THR A 71 4.75 -1.71 12.93
CA THR A 71 5.66 -0.60 12.64
C THR A 71 5.28 0.64 13.45
N LEU A 72 3.98 0.86 13.67
CA LEU A 72 3.46 2.09 14.26
C LEU A 72 2.92 1.89 15.67
N ASN A 73 2.95 0.66 16.18
CA ASN A 73 2.37 0.27 17.46
C ASN A 73 0.90 0.74 17.57
N ILE A 74 0.12 0.41 16.53
CA ILE A 74 -1.32 0.67 16.45
C ILE A 74 -2.07 -0.65 16.42
N THR A 75 -3.39 -0.59 16.65
CA THR A 75 -4.26 -1.77 16.53
C THR A 75 -5.43 -1.42 15.63
N PHE A 76 -5.59 -2.19 14.55
CA PHE A 76 -6.81 -2.11 13.75
C PHE A 76 -7.92 -2.84 14.48
N GLU A 77 -9.11 -2.24 14.46
CA GLU A 77 -10.31 -2.99 14.76
C GLU A 77 -10.55 -4.01 13.65
N ARG A 78 -10.92 -5.23 14.04
CA ARG A 78 -11.16 -6.36 13.13
C ARG A 78 -12.63 -6.75 13.22
N ILE A 79 -13.37 -6.49 12.14
CA ILE A 79 -14.78 -6.85 12.02
C ILE A 79 -14.85 -8.08 11.11
N SER A 80 -15.57 -9.12 11.55
CA SER A 80 -15.79 -10.31 10.71
C SER A 80 -16.68 -9.93 9.53
N ASP A 81 -16.17 -10.11 8.32
CA ASP A 81 -16.84 -9.84 7.04
C ASP A 81 -17.08 -11.20 6.34
N PRO A 82 -18.32 -11.72 6.34
CA PRO A 82 -18.62 -13.03 5.77
C PRO A 82 -18.38 -13.03 4.26
N ASN A 83 -17.85 -14.14 3.74
CA ASN A 83 -17.64 -14.25 2.31
C ASN A 83 -19.00 -14.30 1.56
N PRO A 84 -19.11 -13.69 0.36
CA PRO A 84 -20.35 -13.73 -0.42
C PRO A 84 -20.81 -15.14 -0.81
N ASP A 85 -19.88 -16.10 -0.90
CA ASP A 85 -20.16 -17.51 -1.16
C ASP A 85 -20.64 -18.28 0.08
N GLY A 86 -20.69 -17.62 1.24
CA GLY A 86 -21.09 -18.21 2.52
C GLY A 86 -20.03 -19.10 3.17
N ILE A 87 -18.83 -19.22 2.59
CA ILE A 87 -17.77 -20.10 3.09
C ILE A 87 -16.64 -19.29 3.69
N GLY A 88 -16.56 -19.28 5.02
CA GLY A 88 -15.54 -18.55 5.77
C GLY A 88 -15.82 -17.05 5.85
N SER A 89 -14.90 -16.32 6.50
CA SER A 89 -14.94 -14.88 6.61
C SER A 89 -13.54 -14.28 6.46
N HIS A 90 -13.51 -13.02 6.05
CA HIS A 90 -12.32 -12.18 6.12
C HIS A 90 -12.47 -11.15 7.23
N TYR A 91 -11.36 -10.58 7.68
CA TYR A 91 -11.43 -9.41 8.54
C TYR A 91 -11.48 -8.14 7.69
N ARG A 92 -12.43 -7.28 8.04
CA ARG A 92 -12.46 -5.88 7.66
C ARG A 92 -11.73 -5.10 8.74
N TYR A 93 -10.66 -4.43 8.34
CA TYR A 93 -9.77 -3.68 9.22
C TYR A 93 -10.16 -2.22 9.20
N ARG A 94 -10.41 -1.65 10.39
CA ARG A 94 -10.79 -0.25 10.58
C ARG A 94 -9.81 0.47 11.49
N ILE A 95 -9.46 1.70 11.13
CA ILE A 95 -8.68 2.60 11.99
C ILE A 95 -9.66 3.20 13.01
N ARG A 96 -9.29 3.17 14.29
CA ARG A 96 -10.20 3.53 15.39
C ARG A 96 -10.41 5.03 15.55
N ASN A 97 -9.33 5.82 15.40
CA ASN A 97 -9.34 7.24 15.70
C ASN A 97 -8.35 8.04 14.86
N GLN A 98 -8.47 9.37 14.92
CA GLN A 98 -7.57 10.29 14.22
C GLN A 98 -6.11 10.15 14.66
N THR A 99 -5.82 9.79 15.92
CA THR A 99 -4.44 9.62 16.39
C THR A 99 -3.72 8.49 15.66
N ASP A 100 -4.36 7.33 15.52
CA ASP A 100 -3.81 6.19 14.78
C ASP A 100 -3.78 6.45 13.27
N ALA A 101 -4.78 7.14 12.72
CA ALA A 101 -4.76 7.59 11.32
C ALA A 101 -3.57 8.53 11.05
N LEU A 102 -3.30 9.48 11.94
CA LEU A 102 -2.19 10.42 11.83
C LEU A 102 -0.83 9.71 11.86
N LYS A 103 -0.66 8.67 12.69
CA LYS A 103 0.56 7.84 12.68
C LYS A 103 0.79 7.19 11.32
N ILE A 104 -0.26 6.67 10.69
CA ILE A 104 -0.18 6.07 9.35
C ILE A 104 0.17 7.12 8.30
N ILE A 105 -0.49 8.29 8.32
CA ILE A 105 -0.22 9.41 7.41
C ILE A 105 1.24 9.89 7.53
N ASN A 106 1.72 10.07 8.75
CA ASN A 106 3.10 10.46 9.01
C ASN A 106 4.08 9.41 8.48
N HIS A 107 3.76 8.12 8.63
CA HIS A 107 4.54 7.03 8.06
C HIS A 107 4.56 7.06 6.52
N ILE A 108 3.42 7.31 5.88
CA ILE A 108 3.29 7.47 4.43
C ILE A 108 4.19 8.61 3.96
N ASN A 109 4.11 9.79 4.57
CA ASN A 109 4.91 10.95 4.17
C ASN A 109 6.40 10.77 4.44
N TYR A 110 6.77 10.15 5.56
CA TYR A 110 8.15 9.78 5.87
C TYR A 110 8.73 8.86 4.79
N ARG A 111 8.01 7.82 4.39
CA ARG A 111 8.42 6.91 3.32
C ARG A 111 8.54 7.61 1.97
N ALA A 112 7.63 8.54 1.67
CA ALA A 112 7.64 9.33 0.44
C ALA A 112 8.86 10.24 0.35
N TRP A 113 9.16 10.95 1.44
CA TRP A 113 10.32 11.82 1.55
C TRP A 113 11.64 11.04 1.37
N HIS A 114 11.85 9.98 2.16
CA HIS A 114 13.04 9.11 2.01
C HIS A 114 13.10 8.40 0.65
N GLY A 115 11.93 8.14 0.08
CA GLY A 115 11.79 7.46 -1.18
C GLY A 115 12.01 8.34 -2.40
N ASN A 116 11.99 9.66 -2.25
CA ASN A 116 11.94 10.63 -3.35
C ASN A 116 10.77 10.39 -4.32
N TYR A 117 9.56 10.18 -3.77
CA TYR A 117 8.30 10.12 -4.51
C TYR A 117 7.23 10.97 -3.81
N LYS A 118 6.11 11.23 -4.49
CA LYS A 118 5.07 12.15 -4.00
C LYS A 118 4.38 11.60 -2.73
N GLY A 119 4.34 12.44 -1.69
CA GLY A 119 3.57 12.20 -0.47
C GLY A 119 2.14 12.74 -0.55
N LEU A 120 1.43 12.71 0.58
CA LEU A 120 0.11 13.32 0.73
C LEU A 120 0.24 14.83 0.92
N SER A 121 -0.59 15.61 0.21
CA SER A 121 -0.71 17.05 0.43
C SER A 121 -1.50 17.36 1.71
N GLN A 122 -1.42 18.60 2.20
CA GLN A 122 -2.13 18.99 3.41
C GLN A 122 -3.65 18.82 3.27
N GLU A 123 -4.20 19.10 2.09
CA GLU A 123 -5.62 18.92 1.80
C GLU A 123 -6.01 17.43 1.90
N GLN A 124 -5.20 16.54 1.32
CA GLN A 124 -5.43 15.09 1.40
C GLN A 124 -5.34 14.58 2.84
N ILE A 125 -4.38 15.08 3.62
CA ILE A 125 -4.25 14.74 5.04
C ILE A 125 -5.52 15.13 5.80
N ASN A 126 -5.99 16.37 5.61
CA ASN A 126 -7.19 16.86 6.29
C ASN A 126 -8.44 16.05 5.89
N SER A 127 -8.61 15.75 4.60
CA SER A 127 -9.70 14.91 4.12
C SER A 127 -9.66 13.51 4.72
N ILE A 128 -8.48 12.89 4.82
CA ILE A 128 -8.34 11.57 5.43
C ILE A 128 -8.65 11.61 6.93
N LEU A 129 -8.10 12.59 7.67
CA LEU A 129 -8.33 12.72 9.11
C LEU A 129 -9.81 12.95 9.42
N SER A 130 -10.54 13.70 8.60
CA SER A 130 -11.98 13.93 8.79
C SER A 130 -12.84 12.67 8.72
N LEU A 131 -12.30 11.55 8.22
CA LEU A 131 -13.02 10.27 8.17
C LEU A 131 -13.02 9.51 9.50
N TYR A 132 -12.26 9.99 10.48
CA TYR A 132 -12.08 9.32 11.76
C TYR A 132 -12.51 10.22 12.91
N PRO A 133 -13.02 9.65 14.00
CA PRO A 133 -13.37 10.42 15.19
C PRO A 133 -12.12 11.00 15.85
N THR A 134 -12.25 12.22 16.33
CA THR A 134 -11.39 12.79 17.38
C THR A 134 -11.75 12.07 18.68
N GLU A 135 -11.16 10.91 18.95
CA GLU A 135 -11.23 10.34 20.30
C GLU A 135 -10.59 11.29 21.33
#